data_AF-A0A922T8B1-F1
#
_entry.id   AF-A0A922T8B1-F1
#
_cell.length_a   1.000
_cell.length_b   1.000
_cell.length_c   1.000
_cell.angle_alpha   90.00
_cell.angle_beta   90.00
_cell.angle_gamma   90.00
#
_symmetry.space_group_name_H-M   'P 1'
#
loop_
_entity.id
_entity.type
_entity.pdbx_description
1 polymer ?
#
loop_
_entity_poly.entity_id
_entity_poly.type
_entity_poly.pdbx_seq_one_letter_code
_entity_poly.pdbx_strand_id
1 'polypeptide(L)'
;MLTGTQLRAGRAMIGLSVEELADMTGISIHDIQQAEGATAVDQAVAERLRLALEPKGVVFLAAGEDNPGAGPGVRLRTRSSDDGIRPQNLSSANDG
;
A
#
# COMPACT_ATOMS: atom_id res chain seq x y z
N MET A 1 -7.04 -3.63 -13.39
CA MET A 1 -5.70 -3.12 -13.73
C MET A 1 -5.32 -2.06 -12.72
N LEU A 2 -4.07 -2.08 -12.24
CA LEU A 2 -3.55 -1.05 -11.36
C LEU A 2 -3.18 0.20 -12.19
N THR A 3 -3.48 1.38 -11.66
CA THR A 3 -3.12 2.64 -12.33
C THR A 3 -1.86 3.25 -11.72
N GLY A 4 -1.13 4.07 -12.49
CA GLY A 4 0.02 4.82 -11.98
C GLY A 4 -0.34 5.74 -10.81
N THR A 5 -1.51 6.36 -10.87
CA THR A 5 -2.04 7.19 -9.78
C THR A 5 -2.23 6.41 -8.49
N GLN A 6 -2.73 5.16 -8.57
CA GLN A 6 -2.85 4.31 -7.38
C GLN A 6 -1.48 3.97 -6.79
N LEU A 7 -0.49 3.61 -7.62
CA LEU A 7 0.87 3.32 -7.16
C LEU A 7 1.50 4.53 -6.45
N ARG A 8 1.40 5.71 -7.07
CA ARG A 8 1.86 6.97 -6.49
C ARG A 8 1.18 7.27 -5.16
N ALA A 9 -0.14 7.12 -5.10
CA ALA A 9 -0.91 7.35 -3.89
C ALA A 9 -0.49 6.38 -2.77
N GLY A 10 -0.39 5.08 -3.07
CA GLY A 10 0.06 4.07 -2.12
C GLY A 10 1.44 4.37 -1.55
N ARG A 11 2.40 4.71 -2.41
CA ARG A 11 3.76 5.13 -1.99
C ARG A 11 3.71 6.36 -1.08
N ALA A 12 2.96 7.39 -1.47
CA ALA A 12 2.84 8.63 -0.70
C ALA A 12 2.18 8.41 0.67
N MET A 13 1.16 7.55 0.76
CA MET A 13 0.46 7.25 2.02
C MET A 13 1.36 6.62 3.09
N ILE A 14 2.42 5.92 2.68
CA ILE A 14 3.40 5.32 3.60
C ILE A 14 4.71 6.11 3.70
N GLY A 15 4.78 7.30 3.10
CA GLY A 15 5.94 8.20 3.17
C GLY A 15 7.20 7.67 2.49
N LEU A 16 7.07 6.73 1.55
CA LEU A 16 8.22 6.10 0.88
C LEU A 16 8.71 6.99 -0.28
N SER A 17 10.02 7.21 -0.39
CA SER A 17 10.62 7.92 -1.52
C SER A 17 10.65 7.02 -2.77
N VAL A 18 10.86 7.63 -3.94
CA VAL A 18 11.02 6.85 -5.19
C VAL A 18 12.33 6.05 -5.16
N GLU A 19 13.37 6.59 -4.54
CA GLU A 19 14.68 5.93 -4.37
C GLU A 19 14.55 4.70 -3.47
N GLU A 20 13.87 4.84 -2.33
CA GLU A 20 13.64 3.71 -1.43
C GLU A 20 12.80 2.61 -2.10
N LEU A 21 11.81 2.98 -2.90
CA LEU A 21 11.02 2.02 -3.67
C LEU A 21 11.84 1.34 -4.77
N ALA A 22 12.74 2.07 -5.43
CA ALA A 22 13.67 1.52 -6.41
C ALA A 22 14.58 0.46 -5.78
N ASP A 23 15.18 0.79 -4.65
CA ASP A 23 16.07 -0.10 -3.90
C ASP A 23 15.33 -1.38 -3.44
N MET A 24 14.09 -1.23 -2.99
CA MET A 24 13.28 -2.38 -2.55
C MET A 24 12.84 -3.30 -3.69
N THR A 25 12.60 -2.75 -4.88
CA THR A 25 11.97 -3.49 -6.00
C THR A 25 12.98 -3.93 -7.06
N GLY A 26 14.18 -3.36 -7.06
CA GLY A 26 15.17 -3.51 -8.12
C GLY A 26 14.75 -2.84 -9.44
N ILE A 27 13.71 -2.01 -9.43
CA ILE A 27 13.23 -1.27 -10.60
C ILE A 27 13.95 0.09 -10.61
N SER A 28 14.32 0.57 -11.80
CA SER A 28 14.97 1.87 -11.91
C SER A 28 14.06 3.02 -11.46
N ILE A 29 14.64 4.07 -10.88
CA ILE A 29 13.91 5.30 -10.48
C ILE A 29 13.10 5.85 -11.66
N HIS A 30 13.68 5.84 -12.86
CA HIS A 30 13.02 6.30 -14.08
C HIS A 30 11.76 5.48 -14.40
N ASP A 31 11.84 4.15 -14.33
CA ASP A 31 10.71 3.27 -14.64
C ASP A 31 9.60 3.38 -13.59
N ILE A 32 9.96 3.62 -12.32
CA ILE A 32 8.97 3.92 -11.27
C ILE A 32 8.26 5.24 -11.55
N GLN A 33 9.00 6.29 -11.92
CA GLN A 33 8.40 7.58 -12.27
C GLN A 33 7.48 7.47 -13.49
N GLN A 34 7.88 6.70 -14.51
CA GLN A 34 7.03 6.40 -15.67
C GLN A 34 5.78 5.64 -15.25
N ALA A 35 5.92 4.58 -14.44
CA ALA A 35 4.80 3.82 -13.92
C ALA A 35 3.83 4.70 -13.11
N GLU A 36 4.32 5.56 -12.23
CA GLU A 36 3.50 6.48 -11.42
C GLU A 36 2.83 7.60 -12.23
N GLY A 37 3.31 7.89 -13.44
CA GLY A 37 2.74 8.86 -14.37
C GLY A 37 1.78 8.26 -15.40
N ALA A 38 1.81 6.95 -15.59
CA ALA A 38 1.07 6.29 -16.66
C ALA A 38 -0.39 6.00 -16.30
N THR A 39 -1.27 6.17 -17.29
CA THR A 39 -2.68 5.74 -17.20
C THR A 39 -2.79 4.21 -17.11
N ALA A 40 -1.90 3.49 -17.80
CA ALA A 40 -1.77 2.05 -17.76
C ALA A 40 -0.30 1.68 -17.55
N VAL A 41 -0.03 0.84 -16.55
CA VAL A 41 1.31 0.39 -16.20
C VAL A 41 1.50 -1.02 -16.75
N ASP A 42 2.73 -1.34 -17.19
CA ASP A 42 3.10 -2.72 -17.51
C ASP A 42 2.77 -3.65 -16.33
N GLN A 43 2.18 -4.81 -16.62
CA GLN A 43 1.67 -5.70 -15.59
C GLN A 43 2.77 -6.22 -14.67
N ALA A 44 3.97 -6.52 -15.19
CA ALA A 44 5.06 -7.04 -14.37
C ALA A 44 5.63 -5.95 -13.44
N VAL A 45 5.72 -4.71 -13.93
CA VAL A 45 6.10 -3.54 -13.12
C VAL A 45 5.05 -3.27 -12.04
N ALA A 46 3.77 -3.22 -12.42
CA ALA A 46 2.66 -2.96 -11.50
C ALA A 46 2.61 -3.99 -10.36
N GLU A 47 2.77 -5.28 -10.67
CA GLU A 47 2.78 -6.35 -9.66
C GLU A 47 3.98 -6.25 -8.71
N ARG A 48 5.19 -5.96 -9.21
CA ARG A 48 6.36 -5.76 -8.34
C ARG A 48 6.18 -4.58 -7.39
N LEU A 49 5.69 -3.44 -7.89
CA LEU A 49 5.45 -2.26 -7.06
C LEU A 49 4.32 -2.53 -6.05
N ARG A 50 3.26 -3.23 -6.46
CA ARG A 50 2.19 -3.68 -5.56
C ARG A 50 2.75 -4.53 -4.42
N LEU A 51 3.50 -5.58 -4.75
CA LEU A 51 4.07 -6.52 -3.77
C LEU A 51 5.07 -5.86 -2.81
N ALA A 52 5.70 -4.76 -3.21
CA ALA A 52 6.55 -3.96 -2.33
C ALA A 52 5.76 -3.06 -1.36
N LEU A 53 4.59 -2.56 -1.79
CA LEU A 53 3.78 -1.61 -1.03
C LEU A 53 2.76 -2.30 -0.09
N GLU A 54 2.17 -3.43 -0.50
CA GLU A 54 1.15 -4.13 0.30
C GLU A 54 1.63 -4.59 1.68
N PRO A 55 2.85 -5.15 1.85
CA PRO A 55 3.38 -5.51 3.16
C PRO A 55 3.55 -4.31 4.11
N LYS A 56 3.70 -3.10 3.57
CA LYS A 56 3.78 -1.85 4.35
C LYS A 56 2.42 -1.29 4.74
N GLY A 57 1.33 -2.02 4.44
CA GLY A 57 -0.03 -1.68 4.87
C GLY A 57 -0.85 -0.96 3.80
N VAL A 58 -0.36 -0.83 2.57
CA VAL A 58 -1.14 -0.32 1.45
C VAL A 58 -2.10 -1.41 0.96
N VAL A 59 -3.32 -1.05 0.58
CA VAL A 59 -4.29 -1.94 -0.07
C VAL A 59 -4.83 -1.24 -1.29
N PHE A 60 -4.72 -1.88 -2.44
CA PHE A 60 -5.23 -1.38 -3.71
C PHE A 60 -6.63 -1.90 -3.97
N LEU A 61 -7.54 -1.00 -4.35
CA LEU A 61 -8.94 -1.29 -4.62
C LEU A 61 -9.22 -1.19 -6.11
N ALA A 62 -9.84 -2.21 -6.69
CA ALA A 62 -10.32 -2.14 -8.06
C ALA A 62 -11.53 -1.20 -8.17
N ALA A 63 -11.77 -0.65 -9.37
CA ALA A 63 -13.02 0.04 -9.64
C ALA A 63 -14.20 -0.91 -9.46
N GLY A 64 -15.25 -0.45 -8.79
CA GLY A 64 -16.43 -1.26 -8.50
C GLY A 64 -16.30 -2.23 -7.32
N GLU A 65 -15.14 -2.30 -6.64
CA GLU A 65 -14.89 -3.30 -5.59
C GLU A 65 -15.78 -3.12 -4.36
N ASP A 66 -15.97 -1.89 -3.88
CA ASP A 66 -16.83 -1.59 -2.73
C ASP A 66 -18.26 -1.18 -3.14
N ASN A 67 -18.42 -0.44 -4.24
CA ASN A 67 -19.74 -0.08 -4.77
C ASN A 67 -19.69 0.16 -6.30
N PRO A 68 -20.82 0.05 -7.02
CA PRO A 68 -20.86 0.14 -8.48
C PRO A 68 -20.39 1.48 -9.08
N GLY A 69 -20.40 2.56 -8.30
CA GLY A 69 -19.90 3.89 -8.69
C GLY A 69 -18.49 4.22 -8.18
N ALA A 70 -17.84 3.31 -7.45
CA ALA A 70 -16.50 3.54 -6.94
C ALA A 70 -15.46 3.41 -8.05
N GLY A 71 -14.63 4.44 -8.21
CA GLY A 71 -13.42 4.37 -9.02
C GLY A 71 -12.31 3.53 -8.37
N PRO A 72 -11.19 3.33 -9.07
CA PRO A 72 -10.02 2.68 -8.49
C PRO A 72 -9.49 3.50 -7.30
N GLY A 73 -9.10 2.81 -6.23
CA GLY A 73 -8.75 3.44 -4.96
C GLY A 73 -7.53 2.84 -4.28
N VAL A 74 -7.10 3.49 -3.20
CA VAL A 74 -6.04 3.02 -2.29
C VAL A 74 -6.50 3.28 -0.87
N ARG A 75 -6.30 2.31 0.02
CA ARG A 75 -6.56 2.44 1.46
C ARG A 75 -5.38 1.94 2.27
N LEU A 76 -5.29 2.38 3.51
CA LEU A 76 -4.37 1.78 4.48
C LEU A 76 -5.09 0.66 5.23
N ARG A 77 -4.37 -0.45 5.46
CA ARG A 77 -4.82 -1.48 6.38
C ARG A 77 -4.90 -0.83 7.77
N THR A 78 -6.04 -1.00 8.42
CA THR A 78 -6.12 -0.69 9.85
C THR A 78 -5.08 -1.56 10.53
N ARG A 79 -4.11 -0.96 11.22
CA ARG A 79 -3.40 -1.73 12.23
C ARG A 79 -4.51 -2.09 13.21
N SER A 80 -4.97 -3.34 13.20
CA SER A 80 -5.52 -3.93 14.42
C SER A 80 -4.53 -3.48 15.47
N SER A 81 -5.00 -2.67 16.41
CA SER A 81 -4.22 -2.07 17.47
C SER A 81 -3.14 -3.10 17.88
N ASP A 82 -1.89 -2.71 18.05
CA ASP A 82 -1.45 -2.41 19.41
C ASP A 82 -2.61 -2.44 20.43
N ASP A 83 -3.28 -3.59 20.57
CA ASP A 83 -4.05 -3.93 21.74
C ASP A 83 -2.99 -4.25 22.79
N GLY A 84 -2.23 -3.20 23.16
CA GLY A 84 -2.01 -2.95 24.56
C GLY A 84 -3.34 -3.24 25.24
N ILE A 85 -3.30 -4.26 26.10
CA ILE A 85 -4.45 -4.74 26.85
C ILE A 85 -5.22 -3.50 27.32
N ARG A 86 -6.45 -3.31 26.85
CA ARG A 86 -7.30 -2.20 27.32
C ARG A 86 -7.22 -2.18 28.85
N PRO A 87 -7.12 -1.04 29.52
CA PRO A 87 -6.89 -1.03 30.97
C PRO A 87 -7.91 -1.84 31.77
N GLN A 88 -9.13 -2.01 31.24
CA GLN A 88 -10.18 -2.88 31.78
C GLN A 88 -9.91 -4.40 31.67
N ASN A 89 -8.92 -4.83 30.88
CA ASN A 89 -8.45 -6.22 30.72
C ASN A 89 -7.06 -6.46 31.34
N LEU A 90 -6.45 -5.44 31.97
CA LEU A 90 -5.22 -5.60 32.76
C LEU A 90 -5.60 -6.34 34.04
N SER A 91 -5.42 -7.66 34.05
CA SER A 91 -5.54 -8.47 35.25
C SER A 91 -4.16 -8.97 35.67
N SER A 92 -3.90 -9.06 36.98
CA SER A 92 -2.66 -9.62 37.54
C SER A 92 -2.42 -11.10 37.18
N ALA A 93 -3.30 -11.73 36.40
CA ALA A 93 -3.10 -13.06 35.84
C ALA A 93 -2.18 -13.07 34.61
N ASN A 94 -1.85 -11.90 34.04
CA ASN A 94 -0.99 -11.77 32.85
C ASN A 94 0.42 -11.23 33.17
N ASP A 95 0.79 -11.06 34.45
CA ASP A 95 2.12 -10.59 34.90
C ASP A 95 3.13 -11.75 35.08
N GLY A 96 3.01 -12.81 34.28
CA GLY A 96 3.86 -14.01 34.34
C GLY A 96 5.17 -13.87 33.60
#